data_AF-A0A9Q9ARF7-F1
#
_entry.id   AF-A0A9Q9ARF7-F1
#
_cell.length_a   1.000
_cell.length_b   1.000
_cell.length_c   1.000
_cell.angle_alpha   90.00
_cell.angle_beta   90.00
_cell.angle_gamma   90.00
#
_symmetry.space_group_name_H-M   'P 1'
#
loop_
_entity.id
_entity.type
_entity.pdbx_description
1 polymer ?
#
loop_
_entity_poly.entity_id
_entity_poly.type
_entity_poly.pdbx_seq_one_letter_code
_entity_poly.pdbx_strand_id
1 'polypeptide(L)'
;MLRACMPESEDAATQIRRHEQSIGRGLPSEQVDDIIKFARDASRRDWYARHEAVPFWWERYDKPGLTEKLSIVADAWAQVCKPASDQLYMSTDGGIQNSENVSRAAAHVGRPSKPAGKELVLAFGLYKFKKYITKQWELVQHPARGFGADQGSQTMICIALERLGPNNGFPCELEGGQDICIDSGDALWLPPTGGGMAILIWIRL
;
A
#
# COMPACT_ATOMS: atom_id res chain seq x y z
N MET A 1 -0.90 28.20 -9.13
CA MET A 1 -1.07 27.57 -10.47
C MET A 1 -1.94 26.35 -10.27
N LEU A 2 -3.25 26.46 -10.54
CA LEU A 2 -4.20 25.35 -10.36
C LEU A 2 -3.94 24.32 -11.47
N ARG A 3 -3.35 23.16 -11.12
CA ARG A 3 -3.30 22.02 -12.04
C ARG A 3 -4.73 21.51 -12.20
N ALA A 4 -5.27 21.61 -13.41
CA ALA A 4 -6.52 20.97 -13.75
C ALA A 4 -6.37 19.46 -13.48
N CYS A 5 -7.16 18.91 -12.54
CA CYS A 5 -7.39 17.47 -12.47
C CYS A 5 -8.00 17.06 -13.82
N MET A 6 -7.34 16.17 -14.54
CA MET A 6 -7.92 15.61 -15.76
C MET A 6 -9.16 14.80 -15.38
N PRO A 7 -10.21 14.81 -16.22
CA PRO A 7 -11.48 14.18 -15.86
C PRO A 7 -11.26 12.69 -15.66
N GLU A 8 -11.66 12.24 -14.47
CA GLU A 8 -11.73 10.85 -14.08
C GLU A 8 -12.83 10.14 -14.88
N SER A 9 -12.63 8.88 -15.30
CA SER A 9 -13.70 8.08 -15.89
C SER A 9 -14.73 7.69 -14.83
N GLU A 10 -16.00 7.52 -15.21
CA GLU A 10 -17.05 7.09 -14.26
C GLU A 10 -16.73 5.73 -13.61
N ASP A 11 -16.05 4.86 -14.34
CA ASP A 11 -15.56 3.57 -13.85
C ASP A 11 -14.46 3.73 -12.79
N ALA A 12 -13.52 4.66 -12.98
CA ALA A 12 -12.50 4.98 -12.00
C ALA A 12 -13.14 5.54 -10.71
N ALA A 13 -14.10 6.46 -10.83
CA ALA A 13 -14.79 7.05 -9.68
C ALA A 13 -15.58 6.01 -8.88
N THR A 14 -16.17 5.04 -9.57
CA THR A 14 -16.87 3.92 -8.94
C THR A 14 -15.90 3.00 -8.20
N GLN A 15 -14.75 2.70 -8.80
CA GLN A 15 -13.72 1.92 -8.15
C GLN A 15 -13.13 2.61 -6.92
N ILE A 16 -12.81 3.91 -7.00
CA ILE A 16 -12.29 4.69 -5.87
C ILE A 16 -13.25 4.58 -4.68
N ARG A 17 -14.54 4.86 -4.88
CA ARG A 17 -15.56 4.80 -3.82
C ARG A 17 -15.64 3.44 -3.13
N ARG A 18 -15.41 2.36 -3.88
CA ARG A 18 -15.33 1.00 -3.32
C ARG A 18 -14.11 0.84 -2.42
N HIS A 19 -12.94 1.33 -2.82
CA HIS A 19 -11.71 1.22 -2.03
C HIS A 19 -11.68 2.18 -0.83
N GLU A 20 -12.35 3.33 -0.90
CA GLU A 20 -12.45 4.28 0.23
C GLU A 20 -13.02 3.65 1.50
N GLN A 21 -13.93 2.68 1.36
CA GLN A 21 -14.50 1.91 2.49
C GLN A 21 -13.46 1.06 3.21
N SER A 22 -12.35 0.79 2.55
CA SER A 22 -11.22 0.04 3.09
C SER A 22 -10.12 0.94 3.62
N ILE A 23 -10.29 2.26 3.68
CA ILE A 23 -9.27 3.14 4.25
C ILE A 23 -9.23 2.95 5.78
N GLY A 24 -8.03 2.66 6.29
CA GLY A 24 -7.73 2.53 7.70
C GLY A 24 -6.87 3.66 8.24
N ARG A 25 -6.80 3.73 9.57
CA ARG A 25 -5.76 4.50 10.26
C ARG A 25 -4.49 3.65 10.29
N GLY A 26 -3.48 4.06 9.54
CA GLY A 26 -2.20 3.35 9.53
C GLY A 26 -1.18 4.00 10.48
N LEU A 27 0.03 4.26 9.99
CA LEU A 27 1.17 4.70 10.78
C LEU A 27 1.01 6.12 11.36
N PRO A 28 1.49 6.38 12.59
CA PRO A 28 1.63 7.74 13.11
C PRO A 28 2.55 8.58 12.23
N SER A 29 2.27 9.89 12.13
CA SER A 29 3.05 10.82 11.30
C SER A 29 4.55 10.80 11.62
N GLU A 30 4.93 10.68 12.89
CA GLU A 30 6.34 10.60 13.31
C GLU A 30 7.06 9.38 12.73
N GLN A 31 6.37 8.23 12.64
CA GLN A 31 6.93 7.02 12.04
C GLN A 31 7.02 7.16 10.51
N VAL A 32 6.02 7.80 9.90
CA VAL A 32 6.03 8.11 8.46
C VAL A 32 7.25 8.99 8.13
N ASP A 33 7.46 10.07 8.88
CA ASP A 33 8.58 10.99 8.69
C ASP A 33 9.93 10.30 8.88
N ASP A 34 10.06 9.44 9.89
CA ASP A 34 11.28 8.67 10.14
C ASP A 34 11.58 7.69 8.99
N ILE A 35 10.56 7.01 8.44
CA ILE A 35 10.71 6.12 7.29
C ILE A 35 11.12 6.90 6.04
N ILE A 36 10.47 8.03 5.74
CA ILE A 36 10.84 8.89 4.60
C ILE A 36 12.28 9.36 4.74
N LYS A 37 12.66 9.85 5.93
CA LYS A 37 14.02 10.34 6.21
C LYS A 37 15.05 9.23 6.01
N PHE A 38 14.76 8.02 6.52
CA PHE A 38 15.63 6.87 6.36
C PHE A 38 15.76 6.42 4.90
N ALA A 39 14.67 6.50 4.14
CA ALA A 39 14.58 6.05 2.75
C ALA A 39 15.01 7.07 1.70
N ARG A 40 15.41 8.29 2.10
CA ARG A 40 15.70 9.42 1.19
C ARG A 40 16.68 9.10 0.06
N ASP A 41 17.66 8.25 0.32
CA ASP A 41 18.72 7.78 -0.57
C ASP A 41 18.52 6.32 -1.01
N ALA A 42 17.34 5.74 -0.77
CA ALA A 42 16.99 4.44 -1.33
C ALA A 42 16.98 4.51 -2.85
N SER A 43 17.40 3.43 -3.49
CA SER A 43 17.52 3.34 -4.94
C SER A 43 16.57 2.30 -5.50
N ARG A 44 16.13 2.50 -6.74
CA ARG A 44 15.29 1.55 -7.46
C ARG A 44 16.01 0.20 -7.51
N ARG A 45 15.35 -0.88 -7.07
CA ARG A 45 15.88 -2.24 -7.10
C ARG A 45 16.31 -2.61 -8.52
N ASP A 46 17.52 -3.15 -8.65
CA ASP A 46 18.16 -3.56 -9.91
C ASP A 46 17.25 -4.33 -10.87
N TRP A 47 16.43 -5.24 -10.34
CA TRP A 47 15.52 -6.03 -11.18
C TRP A 47 14.57 -5.14 -11.99
N TYR A 48 14.01 -4.09 -11.38
CA TYR A 48 13.14 -3.11 -12.06
C TYR A 48 13.93 -2.27 -13.06
N ALA A 49 15.19 -1.94 -12.74
CA ALA A 49 16.06 -1.20 -13.66
C ALA A 49 16.39 -1.99 -14.93
N ARG A 50 16.45 -3.33 -14.84
CA ARG A 50 16.72 -4.24 -15.97
C ARG A 50 15.47 -4.65 -16.75
N HIS A 51 14.27 -4.43 -16.18
CA HIS A 51 13.00 -4.88 -16.73
C HIS A 51 11.98 -3.73 -16.81
N GLU A 52 12.39 -2.60 -17.39
CA GLU A 52 11.58 -1.38 -17.47
C GLU A 52 10.23 -1.58 -18.18
N ALA A 53 10.19 -2.52 -19.14
CA ALA A 53 9.01 -2.89 -19.91
C ALA A 53 7.98 -3.72 -19.13
N VAL A 54 8.28 -4.19 -17.91
CA VAL A 54 7.31 -4.92 -17.10
C VAL A 54 6.21 -3.93 -16.67
N PRO A 55 4.93 -4.26 -16.92
CA PRO A 55 3.79 -3.35 -16.71
C PRO A 55 3.38 -3.26 -15.23
N PHE A 56 4.34 -3.41 -14.31
CA PHE A 56 4.10 -3.08 -12.92
C PHE A 56 3.91 -1.59 -12.81
N TRP A 57 2.91 -1.17 -12.06
CA TRP A 57 2.57 0.23 -11.87
C TRP A 57 3.34 0.91 -10.74
N TRP A 58 4.19 0.14 -10.07
CA TRP A 58 5.09 0.56 -9.02
C TRP A 58 6.46 -0.09 -9.22
N GLU A 59 7.47 0.52 -8.62
CA GLU A 59 8.84 0.01 -8.57
C GLU A 59 9.30 -0.11 -7.13
N ARG A 60 10.00 -1.19 -6.81
CA ARG A 60 10.57 -1.38 -5.47
C ARG A 60 11.84 -0.56 -5.30
N TYR A 61 11.98 0.04 -4.12
CA TYR A 61 13.18 0.74 -3.69
C TYR A 61 13.85 0.00 -2.54
N ASP A 62 15.18 -0.06 -2.57
CA ASP A 62 15.99 -0.73 -1.55
C ASP A 62 17.09 0.19 -1.02
N LYS A 63 17.45 -0.08 0.24
CA LYS A 63 18.60 0.47 0.96
C LYS A 63 19.00 -0.53 2.07
N PRO A 64 20.28 -0.66 2.43
CA PRO A 64 20.67 -1.43 3.62
C PRO A 64 19.90 -0.98 4.86
N GLY A 65 19.35 -1.93 5.64
CA GLY A 65 18.54 -1.65 6.83
C GLY A 65 17.06 -1.31 6.57
N LEU A 66 16.66 -1.12 5.30
CA LEU A 66 15.28 -0.74 4.98
C LEU A 66 14.30 -1.89 5.22
N THR A 67 14.69 -3.13 4.93
CA THR A 67 13.81 -4.29 5.15
C THR A 67 13.55 -4.49 6.65
N GLU A 68 14.57 -4.34 7.49
CA GLU A 68 14.48 -4.44 8.94
C GLU A 68 13.61 -3.32 9.53
N LYS A 69 13.73 -2.10 9.00
CA LYS A 69 12.87 -0.99 9.41
C LYS A 69 11.40 -1.24 9.01
N LEU A 70 11.16 -1.71 7.79
CA LEU A 70 9.81 -1.96 7.29
C LEU A 70 9.17 -3.23 7.87
N SER A 71 9.96 -4.19 8.38
CA SER A 71 9.39 -5.37 9.02
C SER A 71 8.64 -5.00 10.29
N ILE A 72 9.09 -3.99 11.04
CA ILE A 72 8.39 -3.48 12.23
C ILE A 72 7.01 -2.94 11.84
N VAL A 73 6.91 -2.23 10.71
CA VAL A 73 5.63 -1.74 10.17
C VAL A 73 4.72 -2.89 9.78
N ALA A 74 5.25 -3.88 9.06
CA ALA A 74 4.46 -5.04 8.64
C ALA A 74 3.98 -5.87 9.84
N ASP A 75 4.84 -6.07 10.84
CA ASP A 75 4.54 -6.77 12.08
C ASP A 75 3.50 -6.02 12.91
N ALA A 76 3.56 -4.69 12.96
CA ALA A 76 2.55 -3.86 13.62
C ALA A 76 1.20 -3.94 12.91
N TRP A 77 1.16 -3.84 11.58
CA TRP A 77 -0.08 -3.94 10.79
C TRP A 77 -0.72 -5.33 10.94
N ALA A 78 0.09 -6.39 10.87
CA ALA A 78 -0.33 -7.78 11.02
C ALA A 78 -0.47 -8.25 12.48
N GLN A 79 -0.23 -7.35 13.45
CA GLN A 79 -0.42 -7.56 14.90
C GLN A 79 0.39 -8.74 15.45
N VAL A 80 1.61 -8.92 14.95
CA VAL A 80 2.56 -9.94 15.41
C VAL A 80 2.94 -9.71 16.86
N CYS A 81 3.00 -8.44 17.28
CA CYS A 81 3.18 -8.04 18.66
C CYS A 81 1.84 -7.50 19.21
N LYS A 82 1.28 -8.16 20.23
CA LYS A 82 0.44 -7.41 21.20
C LYS A 82 1.35 -6.38 21.84
N PRO A 83 0.94 -5.11 22.02
CA PRO A 83 1.76 -4.20 22.78
C PRO A 83 1.98 -4.84 24.16
N ALA A 84 3.21 -5.26 24.45
CA ALA A 84 3.70 -5.20 25.80
C ALA A 84 3.52 -3.73 26.20
N SER A 85 2.93 -3.51 27.36
CA SER A 85 2.38 -2.23 27.85
C SER A 85 3.32 -1.02 27.85
N ASP A 86 4.50 -1.06 27.23
CA ASP A 86 5.50 0.01 27.26
C ASP A 86 6.27 0.28 25.96
N GLN A 87 6.05 -0.43 24.83
CA GLN A 87 6.88 -0.19 23.63
C GLN A 87 6.15 -0.39 22.30
N LEU A 88 5.30 0.56 21.91
CA LEU A 88 5.35 1.27 20.61
C LEU A 88 4.16 2.22 20.53
N TYR A 89 4.44 3.49 20.32
CA TYR A 89 3.50 4.58 20.16
C TYR A 89 2.41 4.27 19.11
N MET A 90 1.25 3.83 19.59
CA MET A 90 -0.05 4.05 18.97
C MET A 90 -0.94 4.70 20.04
N SER A 91 -1.31 5.95 19.76
CA SER A 91 -2.00 6.96 20.59
C SER A 91 -2.75 6.49 21.85
N THR A 92 -2.55 7.23 22.94
CA THR A 92 -3.30 7.19 24.21
C THR A 92 -4.72 7.77 24.12
N ASP A 93 -5.17 8.26 22.96
CA ASP A 93 -6.51 8.82 22.78
C ASP A 93 -7.42 7.84 22.04
N GLY A 94 -7.98 6.88 22.78
CA GLY A 94 -9.02 5.97 22.31
C GLY A 94 -8.46 4.77 21.53
N GLY A 95 -8.14 3.70 22.25
CA GLY A 95 -7.47 2.51 21.75
C GLY A 95 -8.15 1.87 20.53
N ILE A 96 -7.39 1.80 19.44
CA ILE A 96 -7.73 1.01 18.26
C ILE A 96 -7.51 -0.46 18.62
N GLN A 97 -8.55 -1.27 18.57
CA GLN A 97 -8.41 -2.71 18.66
C GLN A 97 -7.85 -3.21 17.32
N ASN A 98 -6.54 -3.48 17.30
CA ASN A 98 -5.79 -3.87 16.11
C ASN A 98 -6.45 -4.99 15.28
N SER A 99 -7.25 -5.89 15.87
CA SER A 99 -8.10 -6.91 15.20
C SER A 99 -9.01 -6.37 14.09
N GLU A 100 -9.24 -5.06 14.04
CA GLU A 100 -10.00 -4.37 13.00
C GLU A 100 -9.31 -4.34 11.64
N ASN A 101 -7.97 -4.30 11.56
CA ASN A 101 -7.26 -4.19 10.28
C ASN A 101 -7.43 -5.43 9.39
N VAL A 102 -7.19 -6.60 9.96
CA VAL A 102 -7.34 -7.88 9.22
C VAL A 102 -8.81 -8.12 8.89
N SER A 103 -9.72 -7.80 9.82
CA SER A 103 -11.16 -7.93 9.60
C SER A 103 -11.68 -6.97 8.53
N ARG A 104 -11.20 -5.71 8.51
CA ARG A 104 -11.50 -4.72 7.46
C ARG A 104 -10.99 -5.19 6.11
N ALA A 105 -9.75 -5.67 6.05
CA ALA A 105 -9.19 -6.20 4.82
C ALA A 105 -10.00 -7.40 4.30
N ALA A 106 -10.36 -8.34 5.18
CA ALA A 106 -11.19 -9.51 4.88
C ALA A 106 -12.59 -9.13 4.37
N ALA A 107 -13.27 -8.20 5.05
CA ALA A 107 -14.58 -7.72 4.65
C ALA A 107 -14.53 -7.02 3.28
N HIS A 108 -13.55 -6.15 3.05
CA HIS A 108 -13.39 -5.42 1.80
C HIS A 108 -13.20 -6.33 0.58
N VAL A 109 -12.38 -7.37 0.73
CA VAL A 109 -12.07 -8.30 -0.37
C VAL A 109 -12.96 -9.56 -0.37
N GLY A 110 -13.97 -9.61 0.51
CA GLY A 110 -14.93 -10.71 0.60
C GLY A 110 -14.31 -12.08 0.91
N ARG A 111 -13.24 -12.13 1.73
CA ARG A 111 -12.55 -13.38 2.10
C ARG A 111 -12.67 -13.67 3.60
N PRO A 112 -12.57 -14.94 4.04
CA PRO A 112 -12.50 -15.26 5.46
C PRO A 112 -11.32 -14.53 6.12
N SER A 113 -11.54 -14.04 7.34
CA SER A 113 -10.45 -13.48 8.14
C SER A 113 -9.55 -14.61 8.65
N LYS A 114 -8.24 -14.39 8.63
CA LYS A 114 -7.25 -15.26 9.27
C LYS A 114 -6.77 -14.69 10.60
N PRO A 115 -6.24 -15.53 11.50
CA PRO A 115 -5.60 -15.03 12.71
C PRO A 115 -4.49 -14.04 12.36
N ALA A 116 -4.42 -12.94 13.12
CA ALA A 116 -3.29 -12.03 13.09
C ALA A 116 -1.99 -12.77 13.46
N GLY A 117 -0.86 -12.31 12.91
CA GLY A 117 0.44 -12.95 13.11
C GLY A 117 1.33 -12.89 11.87
N LYS A 118 2.59 -13.30 12.04
CA LYS A 118 3.64 -13.11 11.04
C LYS A 118 3.38 -13.91 9.76
N GLU A 119 2.76 -15.06 9.91
CA GLU A 119 2.34 -15.95 8.81
C GLU A 119 1.32 -15.30 7.86
N LEU A 120 0.67 -14.21 8.29
CA LEU A 120 -0.23 -13.44 7.44
C LEU A 120 0.53 -12.67 6.35
N VAL A 121 1.76 -12.23 6.63
CA VAL A 121 2.56 -11.36 5.77
C VAL A 121 3.42 -12.19 4.83
N LEU A 122 3.21 -12.00 3.53
CA LEU A 122 3.95 -12.69 2.46
C LEU A 122 5.19 -11.93 2.02
N ALA A 123 5.04 -10.61 1.91
CA ALA A 123 6.09 -9.72 1.45
C ALA A 123 5.77 -8.30 1.89
N PHE A 124 6.79 -7.46 1.95
CA PHE A 124 6.64 -6.02 2.12
C PHE A 124 7.84 -5.29 1.51
N GLY A 125 7.70 -3.97 1.36
CA GLY A 125 8.79 -3.12 0.88
C GLY A 125 8.36 -1.67 0.68
N LEU A 126 9.34 -0.84 0.29
CA LEU A 126 9.12 0.53 -0.14
C LEU A 126 8.90 0.56 -1.64
N TYR A 127 7.88 1.28 -2.08
CA TYR A 127 7.50 1.35 -3.48
C TYR A 127 7.21 2.78 -3.91
N LYS A 128 7.49 3.04 -5.18
CA LYS A 128 7.17 4.30 -5.86
C LYS A 128 6.29 4.04 -7.08
N PHE A 129 5.21 4.78 -7.24
CA PHE A 129 4.32 4.64 -8.40
C PHE A 129 4.99 5.16 -9.67
N LYS A 130 4.95 4.36 -10.74
CA LYS A 130 5.50 4.73 -12.03
C LYS A 130 4.61 5.77 -12.68
N LYS A 131 5.24 6.70 -13.39
CA LYS A 131 4.52 7.57 -14.31
C LYS A 131 4.23 6.79 -15.58
N TYR A 132 2.96 6.71 -15.95
CA TYR A 132 2.56 6.15 -17.24
C TYR A 132 2.91 7.09 -18.39
N ILE A 133 3.30 6.51 -19.53
CA ILE A 133 3.55 7.26 -20.77
C ILE A 133 2.23 7.75 -21.37
N THR A 134 1.15 7.01 -21.12
CA THR A 134 -0.19 7.32 -21.58
C THR A 134 -0.70 8.57 -20.88
N LYS A 135 -1.49 9.39 -21.58
CA LYS A 135 -2.03 10.68 -21.07
C LYS A 135 -3.42 10.54 -20.46
N GLN A 136 -3.88 9.32 -20.23
CA GLN A 136 -5.24 9.00 -19.80
C GLN A 136 -5.21 7.99 -18.67
N TRP A 137 -6.34 7.86 -17.97
CA TRP A 137 -6.53 6.78 -17.00
C TRP A 137 -6.54 5.43 -17.72
N GLU A 138 -5.94 4.42 -17.10
CA GLU A 138 -5.86 3.08 -17.68
C GLU A 138 -6.23 2.00 -16.67
N LEU A 139 -6.99 1.01 -17.12
CA LEU A 139 -7.30 -0.16 -16.32
C LEU A 139 -6.14 -1.14 -16.41
N VAL A 140 -5.41 -1.28 -15.31
CA VAL A 140 -4.20 -2.10 -15.23
C VAL A 140 -4.45 -3.30 -14.33
N GLN A 141 -4.03 -4.47 -14.79
CA GLN A 141 -4.11 -5.68 -13.97
C GLN A 141 -3.14 -5.58 -12.79
N HIS A 142 -3.57 -6.01 -11.61
CA HIS A 142 -2.67 -6.04 -10.47
C HIS A 142 -1.45 -6.93 -10.78
N PRO A 143 -0.21 -6.45 -10.57
CA PRO A 143 1.04 -7.16 -10.83
C PRO A 143 1.13 -8.58 -10.27
N ALA A 144 0.55 -8.79 -9.08
CA ALA A 144 0.52 -10.08 -8.41
C ALA A 144 -0.64 -10.98 -8.84
N ARG A 145 -1.46 -10.58 -9.83
CA ARG A 145 -2.55 -11.40 -10.35
C ARG A 145 -1.98 -12.69 -10.93
N GLY A 146 -2.34 -13.82 -10.31
CA GLY A 146 -1.84 -15.14 -10.68
C GLY A 146 -0.46 -15.51 -10.10
N PHE A 147 0.22 -14.60 -9.41
CA PHE A 147 1.45 -14.91 -8.69
C PHE A 147 1.11 -15.69 -7.42
N GLY A 148 1.51 -16.96 -7.36
CA GLY A 148 1.11 -17.85 -6.26
C GLY A 148 -0.37 -18.23 -6.30
N ALA A 149 -0.97 -18.37 -7.49
CA ALA A 149 -2.38 -18.78 -7.65
C ALA A 149 -2.69 -20.12 -6.96
N ASP A 150 -1.69 -21.00 -6.86
CA ASP A 150 -1.67 -22.24 -6.09
C ASP A 150 -1.70 -22.02 -4.57
N GLN A 151 -1.28 -20.84 -4.10
CA GLN A 151 -1.25 -20.43 -2.69
C GLN A 151 -2.41 -19.49 -2.29
N GLY A 152 -3.29 -19.16 -3.24
CA GLY A 152 -4.50 -18.34 -3.05
C GLY A 152 -4.33 -16.85 -3.38
N SER A 153 -5.45 -16.15 -3.55
CA SER A 153 -5.47 -14.71 -3.84
C SER A 153 -4.93 -13.89 -2.65
N GLN A 154 -4.07 -12.92 -2.96
CA GLN A 154 -3.43 -12.06 -1.97
C GLN A 154 -4.20 -10.75 -1.81
N THR A 155 -3.98 -10.04 -0.70
CA THR A 155 -4.40 -8.65 -0.53
C THR A 155 -3.17 -7.79 -0.41
N MET A 156 -3.11 -6.70 -1.16
CA MET A 156 -2.10 -5.68 -1.02
C MET A 156 -2.64 -4.58 -0.10
N ILE A 157 -1.88 -4.28 0.95
CA ILE A 157 -2.10 -3.15 1.83
C ILE A 157 -1.14 -2.06 1.40
N CYS A 158 -1.67 -0.91 1.02
CA CYS A 158 -0.89 0.25 0.64
C CYS A 158 -0.94 1.28 1.76
N ILE A 159 0.20 1.53 2.41
CA ILE A 159 0.35 2.55 3.46
C ILE A 159 1.02 3.78 2.84
N ALA A 160 0.33 4.90 2.86
CA ALA A 160 0.82 6.18 2.36
C ALA A 160 2.02 6.68 3.18
N LEU A 161 3.11 7.05 2.50
CA LEU A 161 4.22 7.80 3.13
C LEU A 161 4.12 9.31 2.88
N GLU A 162 3.24 9.72 2.01
CA GLU A 162 2.93 11.11 1.71
C GLU A 162 1.44 11.19 1.36
N ARG A 163 0.90 12.38 1.09
CA ARG A 163 -0.44 12.45 0.53
C ARG A 163 -0.45 11.79 -0.86
N LEU A 164 -1.06 10.63 -0.97
CA LEU A 164 -1.24 9.92 -2.23
C LEU A 164 -2.54 10.36 -2.90
N GLY A 165 -2.53 10.34 -4.23
CA GLY A 165 -3.72 10.64 -5.02
C GLY A 165 -3.41 10.69 -6.51
N PRO A 166 -4.42 11.05 -7.33
CA PRO A 166 -4.29 11.06 -8.78
C PRO A 166 -3.19 11.97 -9.33
N ASN A 167 -2.64 12.86 -8.50
CA ASN A 167 -1.53 13.75 -8.82
C ASN A 167 -0.15 13.07 -8.78
N ASN A 168 0.00 11.93 -8.09
CA ASN A 168 1.27 11.24 -7.89
C ASN A 168 1.20 9.72 -8.16
N GLY A 169 0.24 9.27 -8.95
CA GLY A 169 0.19 7.91 -9.49
C GLY A 169 -0.72 6.95 -8.73
N PHE A 170 -1.35 7.39 -7.64
CA PHE A 170 -2.27 6.56 -6.87
C PHE A 170 -3.72 6.94 -7.21
N PRO A 171 -4.66 5.99 -7.33
CA PRO A 171 -6.02 6.37 -7.74
C PRO A 171 -6.84 7.02 -6.63
N CYS A 172 -6.64 6.64 -5.37
CA CYS A 172 -7.45 7.14 -4.25
C CYS A 172 -6.72 8.25 -3.50
N GLU A 173 -7.44 9.22 -2.93
CA GLU A 173 -6.82 10.17 -1.99
C GLU A 173 -6.53 9.46 -0.66
N LEU A 174 -5.29 9.53 -0.20
CA LEU A 174 -4.84 8.93 1.06
C LEU A 174 -3.89 9.88 1.76
N GLU A 175 -4.19 10.26 2.99
CA GLU A 175 -3.29 11.08 3.80
C GLU A 175 -2.08 10.27 4.25
N GLY A 176 -0.97 10.97 4.53
CA GLY A 176 0.25 10.34 5.05
C GLY A 176 -0.03 9.48 6.28
N GLY A 177 0.41 8.23 6.24
CA GLY A 177 0.20 7.24 7.30
C GLY A 177 -1.09 6.43 7.16
N GLN A 178 -2.11 6.86 6.40
CA GLN A 178 -3.30 6.03 6.18
C GLN A 178 -2.96 4.79 5.34
N ASP A 179 -3.77 3.74 5.47
CA ASP A 179 -3.65 2.52 4.68
C ASP A 179 -4.93 2.18 3.92
N ILE A 180 -4.80 1.45 2.82
CA ILE A 180 -5.94 1.01 2.00
C ILE A 180 -5.73 -0.42 1.50
N CYS A 181 -6.81 -1.18 1.40
CA CYS A 181 -6.78 -2.58 1.01
C CYS A 181 -7.15 -2.74 -0.48
N ILE A 182 -6.32 -3.49 -1.21
CA ILE A 182 -6.52 -3.77 -2.63
C ILE A 182 -6.43 -5.27 -2.86
N ASP A 183 -7.45 -5.85 -3.49
CA ASP A 183 -7.39 -7.26 -3.90
C ASP A 183 -6.35 -7.42 -5.03
N SER A 184 -5.45 -8.38 -4.90
CA SER A 184 -4.50 -8.72 -5.98
C SER A 184 -5.15 -9.37 -7.20
N GLY A 185 -6.41 -9.80 -7.10
CA GLY A 185 -7.24 -10.27 -8.20
C GLY A 185 -7.92 -9.15 -9.00
N ASP A 186 -8.00 -7.94 -8.44
CA ASP A 186 -8.66 -6.81 -9.07
C ASP A 186 -7.77 -6.14 -10.13
N ALA A 187 -8.42 -5.58 -11.15
CA ALA A 187 -7.79 -4.58 -12.01
C ALA A 187 -8.01 -3.20 -11.39
N LEU A 188 -7.00 -2.32 -11.47
CA LEU A 188 -7.02 -0.99 -10.88
C LEU A 188 -6.93 0.06 -12.00
N TRP A 189 -7.85 1.01 -11.99
CA TRP A 189 -7.75 2.22 -12.79
C TRP A 189 -6.64 3.08 -12.21
N LEU A 190 -5.65 3.41 -13.04
CA LEU A 190 -4.50 4.18 -12.62
C LEU A 190 -4.43 5.50 -13.36
N PRO A 191 -4.10 6.60 -12.67
CA PRO A 191 -3.90 7.90 -13.29
C PRO A 191 -2.60 7.91 -14.10
N PRO A 192 -2.47 8.79 -15.11
CA PRO A 192 -1.27 8.93 -15.93
C PRO A 192 -0.09 9.64 -15.22
N THR A 193 -0.18 9.81 -13.91
CA THR A 193 0.83 10.46 -13.07
C THR A 193 1.66 9.42 -12.34
N GLY A 194 2.65 9.85 -11.57
CA GLY A 194 3.53 8.96 -10.82
C GLY A 194 4.36 9.74 -9.82
N GLY A 195 5.14 9.01 -9.03
CA GLY A 195 6.10 9.57 -8.10
C GLY A 195 5.73 9.41 -6.63
N GLY A 196 4.48 9.11 -6.31
CA GLY A 196 4.01 8.87 -4.95
C GLY A 196 4.69 7.64 -4.35
N MET A 197 5.00 7.70 -3.06
CA MET A 197 5.66 6.64 -2.32
C MET A 197 4.76 6.01 -1.27
N ALA A 198 4.86 4.69 -1.16
CA ALA A 198 4.09 3.90 -0.23
C ALA A 198 4.91 2.73 0.31
N ILE A 199 4.51 2.24 1.48
CA ILE A 199 4.86 0.88 1.90
C ILE A 199 3.76 -0.02 1.37
N LEU A 200 4.13 -1.07 0.64
CA LEU A 200 3.19 -2.11 0.23
C LEU A 200 3.48 -3.37 1.05
N ILE A 201 2.43 -3.94 1.63
CA ILE A 201 2.45 -5.20 2.37
C ILE A 201 1.52 -6.16 1.65
N TRP A 202 1.99 -7.36 1.31
CA TRP A 202 1.16 -8.42 0.76
C TRP A 202 0.79 -9.38 1.87
N ILE A 203 -0.50 -9.62 2.02
CA ILE A 203 -1.04 -10.54 3.01
C ILE A 203 -1.86 -11.65 2.36
N ARG A 204 -2.00 -12.75 3.10
CA ARG A 204 -2.85 -13.88 2.71
C ARG A 204 -4.03 -14.01 3.68
N LEU A 205 -5.21 -13.59 3.26
CA LEU A 205 -6.47 -13.83 3.97
C LEU A 205 -7.02 -15.23 3.67
#